data_AF-A0A8T3Z1D1-F1
#
_entry.id   AF-A0A8T3Z1D1-F1
#
_cell.length_a   1.000
_cell.length_b   1.000
_cell.length_c   1.000
_cell.angle_alpha   90.00
_cell.angle_beta   90.00
_cell.angle_gamma   90.00
#
_symmetry.space_group_name_H-M   'P 1'
#
loop_
_entity.id
_entity.type
_entity.pdbx_description
1 polymer ?
#
loop_
_entity_poly.entity_id
_entity_poly.type
_entity_poly.pdbx_seq_one_letter_code
_entity_poly.pdbx_strand_id
1 'polypeptide(L)'
;ELSFISQMTLYVLLLLIGFFVVLIWVWQYRLLGGKSLKNPDGSWDDWHRQKTHYGLAFADVFIACPATIAGIILIFIIPRWGYYILALTSFWLLWANLMTTSTSLRFENPKISLTWFVTFPLGAIVGFAYILWTFIHFEVIFP
;
A
#
# COMPACT_ATOMS: atom_id res chain seq x y z
N GLU A 1 -5.17 24.67 11.61
CA GLU A 1 -4.60 23.56 12.40
C GLU A 1 -5.51 22.34 12.32
N LEU A 2 -4.97 21.12 12.49
CA LEU A 2 -5.77 19.89 12.44
C LEU A 2 -6.54 19.69 13.75
N SER A 3 -7.81 19.28 13.65
CA SER A 3 -8.58 18.87 14.82
C SER A 3 -7.99 17.61 15.47
N PHE A 4 -8.26 17.41 16.76
CA PHE A 4 -7.79 16.23 17.50
C PHE A 4 -8.20 14.91 16.81
N ILE A 5 -9.45 14.82 16.33
CA ILE A 5 -9.96 13.63 15.61
C ILE A 5 -9.17 13.42 14.31
N SER A 6 -8.85 14.49 13.58
CA SER A 6 -8.09 14.40 12.34
C SER A 6 -6.65 13.96 12.60
N GLN A 7 -6.01 14.44 13.68
CA GLN A 7 -4.69 13.99 14.10
C GLN A 7 -4.68 12.49 14.48
N MET A 8 -5.67 12.04 15.25
CA MET A 8 -5.82 10.61 15.56
C MET A 8 -6.00 9.78 14.29
N THR A 9 -6.85 10.24 13.38
CA THR A 9 -7.08 9.60 12.07
C THR A 9 -5.77 9.48 11.29
N LEU A 10 -4.98 10.56 11.23
CA LEU A 10 -3.67 10.55 10.58
C LEU A 10 -2.77 9.47 11.19
N TYR A 11 -2.61 9.43 12.52
CA TYR A 11 -1.72 8.44 13.14
C TYR A 11 -2.17 7.00 12.92
N VAL A 12 -3.47 6.73 12.92
CA VAL A 12 -4.01 5.42 12.56
C VAL A 12 -3.67 5.07 11.11
N LEU A 13 -3.85 6.01 10.18
CA LEU A 13 -3.49 5.80 8.77
C LEU A 13 -1.99 5.56 8.59
N LEU A 14 -1.12 6.30 9.27
CA LEU A 14 0.33 6.09 9.20
C LEU A 14 0.74 4.71 9.71
N LEU A 15 0.12 4.24 10.80
CA LEU A 15 0.37 2.91 11.34
C LEU A 15 -0.08 1.82 10.37
N LEU A 16 -1.27 1.95 9.79
CA LEU A 16 -1.79 1.00 8.81
C LEU A 16 -0.95 0.97 7.53
N ILE A 17 -0.61 2.14 6.97
CA ILE A 17 0.24 2.24 5.79
C ILE A 17 1.62 1.63 6.08
N GLY A 18 2.23 1.99 7.20
CA GLY A 18 3.53 1.44 7.60
C GLY A 18 3.51 -0.09 7.72
N PHE A 19 2.47 -0.63 8.34
CA PHE A 19 2.27 -2.08 8.45
C PHE A 19 2.14 -2.74 7.06
N PHE A 20 1.28 -2.21 6.19
CA PHE A 20 1.09 -2.75 4.84
C PHE A 20 2.36 -2.68 4.00
N VAL A 21 3.07 -1.56 4.05
CA VAL A 21 4.32 -1.36 3.31
C VAL A 21 5.36 -2.38 3.72
N VAL A 22 5.52 -2.66 5.01
CA VAL A 22 6.47 -3.69 5.47
C VAL A 22 6.07 -5.08 4.98
N LEU A 23 4.78 -5.44 5.05
CA LEU A 23 4.30 -6.72 4.54
C LEU A 23 4.54 -6.87 3.04
N ILE A 24 4.13 -5.87 2.25
CA ILE A 24 4.34 -5.82 0.80
C ILE A 24 5.84 -5.93 0.51
N TRP A 25 6.67 -5.15 1.19
CA TRP A 25 8.10 -5.13 0.95
C TRP A 25 8.74 -6.51 1.17
N VAL A 26 8.39 -7.17 2.29
CA VAL A 26 8.89 -8.53 2.59
C VAL A 26 8.44 -9.53 1.53
N TRP A 27 7.18 -9.48 1.10
CA TRP A 27 6.66 -10.40 0.10
C TRP A 27 7.29 -10.18 -1.27
N GLN A 28 7.40 -8.94 -1.73
CA GLN A 28 7.97 -8.60 -3.02
C GLN A 28 9.47 -8.87 -3.05
N TYR A 29 10.19 -8.63 -1.95
CA TYR A 29 11.60 -9.00 -1.83
C TYR A 29 11.82 -10.51 -1.94
N ARG A 30 10.98 -11.33 -1.26
CA ARG A 30 11.05 -12.79 -1.37
C ARG A 30 10.75 -13.28 -2.79
N LEU A 31 9.81 -12.63 -3.47
CA LEU A 31 9.43 -12.92 -4.85
C LEU A 31 10.60 -12.61 -5.79
N LEU A 32 11.25 -11.45 -5.69
CA LEU A 32 12.49 -11.16 -6.44
C LEU A 32 13.62 -12.17 -6.14
N GLY A 33 13.64 -12.76 -4.95
CA GLY A 33 14.56 -13.83 -4.57
C GLY A 33 14.21 -15.23 -5.09
N GLY A 34 13.24 -15.37 -6.00
CA GLY A 34 12.90 -16.65 -6.63
C GLY A 34 11.95 -17.54 -5.82
N LYS A 35 11.41 -17.06 -4.69
CA LYS A 35 10.45 -17.85 -3.90
C LYS A 35 9.07 -17.79 -4.54
N SER A 36 8.40 -18.94 -4.68
CA SER A 36 6.98 -18.95 -5.04
C SER A 36 6.14 -18.45 -3.86
N LEU A 37 5.15 -17.61 -4.16
CA LEU A 37 4.12 -17.24 -3.21
C LEU A 37 2.92 -18.15 -3.47
N LYS A 38 2.46 -18.85 -2.43
CA LYS A 38 1.18 -19.55 -2.49
C LYS A 38 0.07 -18.50 -2.38
N ASN A 39 -1.01 -18.67 -3.14
CA ASN A 39 -2.13 -17.77 -3.04
C ASN A 39 -2.78 -17.86 -1.65
N PRO A 40 -3.30 -16.75 -1.10
CA PRO A 40 -3.98 -16.74 0.20
C PRO A 40 -5.22 -17.65 0.28
N ASP A 41 -5.76 -18.04 -0.87
CA ASP A 41 -6.88 -18.97 -1.01
C ASP A 41 -6.45 -20.44 -1.21
N GLY A 42 -5.14 -20.70 -1.30
CA GLY A 42 -4.56 -22.03 -1.47
C GLY A 42 -4.45 -22.51 -2.91
N SER A 43 -4.79 -21.68 -3.91
CA SER A 43 -4.60 -22.02 -5.33
C SER A 43 -3.11 -22.02 -5.74
N TRP A 44 -2.80 -22.77 -6.80
CA TRP A 44 -1.43 -22.99 -7.31
C TRP A 44 -0.99 -21.94 -8.33
N ASP A 45 -1.72 -20.84 -8.47
CA ASP A 45 -1.46 -19.87 -9.53
C ASP A 45 -0.16 -19.10 -9.29
N ASP A 46 0.67 -18.99 -10.32
CA ASP A 46 2.04 -18.47 -10.19
C ASP A 46 2.05 -16.94 -10.31
N TRP A 47 1.61 -16.27 -9.25
CA TRP A 47 1.59 -14.80 -9.16
C TRP A 47 2.97 -14.17 -9.33
N HIS A 48 4.02 -14.98 -9.15
CA HIS A 48 5.40 -14.62 -9.36
C HIS A 48 5.58 -13.97 -10.73
N ARG A 49 5.14 -14.65 -11.80
CA ARG A 49 5.37 -14.19 -13.17
C ARG A 49 4.75 -12.83 -13.45
N GLN A 50 3.52 -12.59 -13.00
CA GLN A 50 2.87 -11.31 -13.24
C GLN A 50 3.58 -10.17 -12.50
N LYS A 51 3.92 -10.37 -11.22
CA LYS A 51 4.56 -9.34 -10.40
C LYS A 51 5.99 -9.03 -10.84
N THR A 52 6.73 -10.02 -11.34
CA THR A 52 8.05 -9.79 -11.95
C THR A 52 7.95 -9.20 -13.36
N HIS A 53 7.04 -9.70 -14.21
CA HIS A 53 6.97 -9.29 -15.62
C HIS A 53 6.52 -7.84 -15.78
N TYR A 54 5.55 -7.39 -14.97
CA TYR A 54 5.10 -6.00 -14.97
C TYR A 54 5.98 -5.07 -14.12
N GLY A 55 7.10 -5.57 -13.56
CA GLY A 55 8.01 -4.78 -12.75
C GLY A 55 7.44 -4.30 -11.40
N LEU A 56 6.25 -4.76 -11.01
CA LEU A 56 5.58 -4.40 -9.75
C LEU A 56 6.45 -4.72 -8.54
N ALA A 57 7.05 -5.92 -8.51
CA ALA A 57 7.90 -6.33 -7.39
C ALA A 57 9.17 -5.46 -7.28
N PHE A 58 9.75 -5.08 -8.42
CA PHE A 58 10.90 -4.17 -8.45
C PHE A 58 10.51 -2.77 -7.97
N ALA A 59 9.40 -2.22 -8.49
CA ALA A 59 8.91 -0.90 -8.10
C ALA A 59 8.57 -0.86 -6.59
N ASP A 60 7.92 -1.89 -6.06
CA ASP A 60 7.61 -1.99 -4.64
C ASP A 60 8.88 -2.02 -3.79
N VAL A 61 9.86 -2.85 -4.13
CA VAL A 61 11.05 -3.08 -3.30
C VAL A 61 12.01 -1.90 -3.30
N PHE A 62 12.22 -1.26 -4.44
CA PHE A 62 13.26 -0.24 -4.59
C PHE A 62 12.74 1.20 -4.60
N ILE A 63 11.44 1.40 -4.83
CA ILE A 63 10.87 2.74 -4.99
C ILE A 63 9.73 2.96 -4.00
N ALA A 64 8.61 2.26 -4.16
CA ALA A 64 7.38 2.60 -3.45
C ALA A 64 7.47 2.33 -1.94
N CYS A 65 7.95 1.16 -1.51
CA CYS A 65 8.07 0.86 -0.08
C CYS A 65 9.08 1.76 0.62
N PRO A 66 10.32 1.94 0.10
CA PRO A 66 11.28 2.89 0.67
C PRO A 66 10.74 4.33 0.71
N ALA A 67 10.13 4.81 -0.37
CA ALA A 67 9.54 6.15 -0.42
C ALA A 67 8.42 6.31 0.61
N THR A 68 7.59 5.28 0.81
CA THR A 68 6.50 5.36 1.80
C THR A 68 7.05 5.45 3.22
N ILE A 69 8.06 4.63 3.56
CA ILE A 69 8.74 4.68 4.86
C ILE A 69 9.38 6.07 5.07
N ALA A 70 10.07 6.58 4.06
CA ALA A 70 10.65 7.92 4.09
C ALA A 70 9.58 9.01 4.28
N GLY A 71 8.44 8.90 3.59
CA GLY A 71 7.30 9.80 3.74
C GLY A 71 6.74 9.80 5.17
N ILE A 72 6.57 8.63 5.78
CA ILE A 72 6.12 8.50 7.18
C ILE A 72 7.10 9.19 8.12
N ILE A 73 8.41 8.92 7.98
CA ILE A 73 9.44 9.56 8.80
C ILE A 73 9.43 11.08 8.61
N LEU A 74 9.33 11.54 7.36
CA LEU A 74 9.35 12.96 7.02
C LEU A 74 8.14 13.73 7.57
N ILE A 75 6.98 13.08 7.77
CA ILE A 75 5.85 13.75 8.43
C ILE A 75 6.23 14.31 9.81
N PHE A 76 7.15 13.65 10.53
CA PHE A 76 7.57 14.08 11.87
C PHE A 76 8.76 15.06 11.87
N ILE A 77 9.44 15.25 10.73
CA ILE A 77 10.65 16.08 10.63
C ILE A 77 10.38 17.32 9.76
N ILE A 78 9.90 17.10 8.53
CA ILE A 78 9.59 18.14 7.55
C ILE A 78 8.20 17.83 6.94
N PRO A 79 7.11 18.17 7.66
CA PRO A 79 5.78 17.62 7.39
C PRO A 79 5.29 17.80 5.94
N ARG A 80 5.55 18.97 5.35
CA ARG A 80 5.15 19.30 3.97
C ARG A 80 5.61 18.23 2.96
N TRP A 81 6.88 17.82 3.02
CA TRP A 81 7.41 16.80 2.12
C TRP A 81 6.90 15.40 2.48
N GLY A 82 6.74 15.13 3.79
CA GLY A 82 6.13 13.88 4.25
C GLY A 82 4.74 13.66 3.67
N TYR A 83 3.87 14.68 3.74
CA TYR A 83 2.52 14.62 3.19
C TYR A 83 2.51 14.44 1.66
N TYR A 84 3.36 15.16 0.91
CA TYR A 84 3.43 14.99 -0.55
C TYR A 84 3.87 13.60 -0.96
N ILE A 85 4.95 13.09 -0.36
CA ILE A 85 5.48 11.77 -0.68
C ILE A 85 4.44 10.71 -0.32
N LEU A 86 3.84 10.81 0.87
CA LEU A 86 2.81 9.86 1.29
C LEU A 86 1.59 9.89 0.39
N ALA A 87 1.12 11.05 -0.06
CA ALA A 87 0.00 11.14 -1.00
C ALA A 87 0.31 10.40 -2.31
N LEU A 88 1.52 10.59 -2.86
CA LEU A 88 1.97 9.88 -4.07
C LEU A 88 2.10 8.37 -3.85
N THR A 89 2.68 7.95 -2.72
CA THR A 89 2.83 6.52 -2.43
C THR A 89 1.50 5.86 -2.05
N SER A 90 0.56 6.61 -1.47
CA SER A 90 -0.81 6.14 -1.21
C SER A 90 -1.59 5.94 -2.51
N PHE A 91 -1.32 6.74 -3.54
CA PHE A 91 -1.84 6.48 -4.89
C PHE A 91 -1.27 5.18 -5.45
N TRP A 92 0.04 4.93 -5.32
CA TRP A 92 0.64 3.66 -5.72
C TRP A 92 0.02 2.48 -4.95
N LEU A 93 -0.12 2.60 -3.63
CA LEU A 93 -0.74 1.59 -2.78
C LEU A 93 -2.18 1.31 -3.23
N LEU A 94 -2.97 2.34 -3.52
CA LEU A 94 -4.33 2.23 -4.05
C LEU A 94 -4.34 1.48 -5.39
N TRP A 95 -3.57 1.97 -6.36
CA TRP A 95 -3.57 1.43 -7.71
C TRP A 95 -3.07 -0.02 -7.75
N ALA A 96 -1.93 -0.32 -7.11
CA ALA A 96 -1.35 -1.66 -7.11
C ALA A 96 -2.29 -2.68 -6.47
N ASN A 97 -2.92 -2.34 -5.34
CA ASN A 97 -3.87 -3.23 -4.66
C ASN A 97 -5.17 -3.40 -5.46
N LEU A 98 -5.68 -2.36 -6.14
CA LEU A 98 -6.83 -2.48 -7.03
C LEU A 98 -6.54 -3.42 -8.21
N MET A 99 -5.36 -3.30 -8.82
CA MET A 99 -4.95 -4.16 -9.92
C MET A 99 -4.83 -5.62 -9.45
N THR A 100 -4.15 -5.88 -8.34
CA THR A 100 -4.02 -7.25 -7.82
C THR A 100 -5.37 -7.83 -7.39
N THR A 101 -6.25 -7.03 -6.77
CA THR A 101 -7.61 -7.45 -6.40
C THR A 101 -8.42 -7.81 -7.64
N SER A 102 -8.40 -6.96 -8.67
CA SER A 102 -9.14 -7.17 -9.91
C SER A 102 -8.64 -8.41 -10.66
N THR A 103 -7.32 -8.61 -10.71
CA THR A 103 -6.72 -9.81 -11.29
C THR A 103 -7.16 -11.07 -10.54
N SER A 104 -7.09 -11.05 -9.21
CA SER A 104 -7.50 -12.19 -8.40
C SER A 104 -8.98 -12.53 -8.65
N LEU A 105 -9.88 -11.54 -8.54
CA LEU A 105 -11.31 -11.75 -8.80
C LEU A 105 -11.61 -12.26 -10.22
N ARG A 106 -10.95 -11.72 -11.23
CA ARG A 106 -11.26 -12.02 -12.64
C ARG A 106 -10.68 -13.36 -13.11
N PHE A 107 -9.46 -13.68 -12.69
CA PHE A 107 -8.71 -14.81 -13.26
C PHE A 107 -8.59 -15.99 -12.31
N GLU A 108 -8.61 -15.76 -11.00
CA GLU A 108 -8.30 -16.80 -10.01
C GLU A 108 -9.54 -17.37 -9.31
N ASN A 109 -10.71 -16.69 -9.44
CA ASN A 109 -11.96 -17.05 -8.75
C ASN A 109 -11.74 -17.43 -7.26
N PRO A 110 -11.12 -16.53 -6.47
CA PRO A 110 -10.62 -16.87 -5.16
C PRO A 110 -11.75 -17.12 -4.17
N LYS A 111 -11.47 -17.94 -3.15
CA LYS A 111 -12.35 -18.02 -1.97
C LYS A 111 -12.15 -16.77 -1.12
N ILE A 112 -13.17 -15.90 -1.08
CA ILE A 112 -13.17 -14.68 -0.27
C ILE A 112 -13.07 -15.05 1.21
N SER A 113 -11.88 -14.85 1.79
CA SER A 113 -11.55 -15.09 3.19
C SER A 113 -11.00 -13.80 3.81
N LEU A 114 -10.86 -13.78 5.14
CA LEU A 114 -10.22 -12.64 5.83
C LEU A 114 -8.78 -12.42 5.32
N THR A 115 -8.02 -13.50 5.12
CA THR A 115 -6.66 -13.42 4.59
C THR A 115 -6.64 -12.85 3.18
N TRP A 116 -7.57 -13.27 2.32
CA TRP A 116 -7.72 -12.69 0.97
C TRP A 116 -8.04 -11.19 1.05
N PHE A 117 -9.00 -10.80 1.90
CA PHE A 117 -9.39 -9.39 2.06
C PHE A 117 -8.24 -8.51 2.57
N VAL A 118 -7.50 -8.98 3.57
CA VAL A 118 -6.34 -8.25 4.11
C VAL A 118 -5.22 -8.16 3.06
N THR A 119 -5.04 -9.19 2.23
CA THR A 119 -3.94 -9.24 1.26
C THR A 119 -4.21 -8.40 0.00
N PHE A 120 -5.47 -8.31 -0.45
CA PHE A 120 -5.80 -7.67 -1.72
C PHE A 120 -6.51 -6.31 -1.56
N PRO A 121 -7.78 -6.22 -1.15
CA PRO A 121 -8.49 -4.95 -1.16
C PRO A 121 -8.12 -4.02 0.00
N LEU A 122 -7.67 -4.53 1.15
CA LEU A 122 -7.51 -3.68 2.34
C LEU A 122 -6.42 -2.60 2.14
N GLY A 123 -5.31 -2.94 1.47
CA GLY A 123 -4.28 -1.95 1.13
C GLY A 123 -4.83 -0.81 0.25
N ALA A 124 -5.72 -1.13 -0.69
CA ALA A 124 -6.38 -0.12 -1.52
C ALA A 124 -7.27 0.82 -0.69
N ILE A 125 -8.06 0.26 0.23
CA ILE A 125 -8.94 1.05 1.10
C ILE A 125 -8.12 2.02 1.96
N VAL A 126 -7.00 1.54 2.54
CA VAL A 126 -6.11 2.37 3.36
C VAL A 126 -5.45 3.48 2.53
N GLY A 127 -4.95 3.16 1.33
CA GLY A 127 -4.38 4.14 0.41
C GLY A 127 -5.38 5.22 0.02
N PHE A 128 -6.61 4.81 -0.33
CA PHE A 128 -7.69 5.74 -0.66
C PHE A 128 -8.11 6.62 0.53
N ALA A 129 -8.21 6.05 1.73
CA ALA A 129 -8.56 6.79 2.93
C ALA A 129 -7.55 7.92 3.22
N TYR A 130 -6.25 7.67 3.03
CA TYR A 130 -5.22 8.70 3.17
C TYR A 130 -5.31 9.79 2.10
N ILE A 131 -5.57 9.42 0.85
CA ILE A 131 -5.78 10.38 -0.24
C ILE A 131 -6.97 11.29 0.09
N LEU A 132 -8.10 10.72 0.50
CA LEU A 132 -9.27 11.50 0.91
C LEU A 132 -8.96 12.42 2.09
N TRP A 133 -8.28 11.90 3.12
CA TRP A 133 -7.86 12.71 4.27
C TRP A 133 -6.98 13.89 3.84
N THR A 134 -6.06 13.66 2.90
CA THR A 134 -5.17 14.69 2.34
C THR A 134 -5.98 15.79 1.63
N PHE A 135 -6.98 15.43 0.83
CA PHE A 135 -7.85 16.41 0.17
C PHE A 135 -8.70 17.21 1.16
N ILE A 136 -9.30 16.55 2.15
CA ILE A 136 -10.15 17.20 3.16
C ILE A 136 -9.35 18.23 3.98
N HIS A 137 -8.08 17.93 4.26
CA HIS A 137 -7.23 18.77 5.10
C HIS A 137 -6.17 19.56 4.31
N PHE A 138 -6.31 19.66 2.98
CA PHE A 138 -5.30 20.21 2.07
C PHE A 138 -4.77 21.58 2.52
N GLU A 139 -5.68 22.53 2.79
CA GLU A 139 -5.34 23.90 3.23
C GLU A 139 -4.56 23.95 4.54
N VAL A 140 -4.73 22.94 5.40
CA VAL A 140 -4.07 22.88 6.71
C VAL A 140 -2.67 22.26 6.59
N ILE A 141 -2.52 21.26 5.72
CA ILE A 141 -1.26 20.51 5.57
C ILE A 141 -0.32 21.09 4.50
N PHE A 142 -0.86 21.90 3.57
CA PHE A 142 -0.13 22.62 2.52
C PHE A 142 -0.46 24.13 2.51
N PRO A 143 -0.07 24.89 3.55
CA PRO A 143 -0.17 26.34 3.53
C PRO A 143 0.80 27.00 2.52
#